data_AF-A0A915ESQ7-F1
#
_entry.id   AF-A0A915ESQ7-F1
#
_cell.length_a   1.000
_cell.length_b   1.000
_cell.length_c   1.000
_cell.angle_alpha   90.00
_cell.angle_beta   90.00
_cell.angle_gamma   90.00
#
_symmetry.space_group_name_H-M   'P 1'
#
loop_
_entity.id
_entity.type
_entity.pdbx_description
1 polymer ?
#
loop_
_entity_poly.entity_id
_entity_poly.type
_entity_poly.pdbx_seq_one_letter_code
_entity_poly.pdbx_strand_id
1 'polypeptide(L)'
;MKINDQNVASMVAAKTFTENMDKINHMDYTADGQTLITSAHDDSITVYDCNTGTKSRSVNSKKYGVDLIHFAHASKDAVHSSTKVDNTIRYLSLHDNKYIRYFWATPKKW
;
A
#
# COMPACT_ATOMS: atom_id res chain seq x y z
N MET A 1 -13.77 19.38 -15.59
CA MET A 1 -14.03 18.49 -16.75
C MET A 1 -15.37 17.80 -16.51
N LYS A 2 -16.32 17.88 -17.45
CA LYS A 2 -17.62 17.20 -17.29
C LYS A 2 -17.44 15.73 -17.68
N ILE A 3 -17.83 14.81 -16.80
CA ILE A 3 -17.84 13.38 -17.12
C ILE A 3 -18.95 13.16 -18.17
N ASN A 4 -18.58 12.64 -19.34
CA ASN A 4 -19.49 12.24 -20.42
C ASN A 4 -18.88 11.06 -21.18
N ASP A 5 -19.69 10.35 -21.97
CA ASP A 5 -19.27 9.11 -22.64
C ASP A 5 -18.06 9.30 -23.55
N GLN A 6 -17.99 10.45 -24.24
CA GLN A 6 -16.88 10.77 -25.13
C GLN A 6 -15.56 10.97 -24.38
N ASN A 7 -15.59 11.65 -23.24
CA ASN A 7 -14.43 11.88 -22.40
C ASN A 7 -13.95 10.57 -21.77
N VAL A 8 -14.88 9.74 -21.27
CA VAL A 8 -14.53 8.42 -20.70
C VAL A 8 -13.93 7.50 -21.76
N ALA A 9 -14.51 7.46 -22.96
CA ALA A 9 -14.00 6.65 -24.08
C ALA A 9 -12.60 7.08 -24.55
N SER A 10 -12.21 8.34 -24.32
CA SER A 10 -10.89 8.86 -24.67
C SER A 10 -9.81 8.61 -23.62
N MET A 11 -10.16 8.08 -22.44
CA MET A 11 -9.19 7.87 -21.37
C MET A 11 -8.16 6.83 -21.75
N VAL A 12 -6.89 7.16 -21.50
CA VAL A 12 -5.74 6.27 -21.68
C VAL A 12 -4.90 6.27 -20.42
N ALA A 13 -4.01 5.28 -20.27
CA ALA A 13 -3.07 5.24 -19.15
C ALA A 13 -2.19 6.50 -19.17
N ALA A 14 -2.32 7.34 -18.14
CA ALA A 14 -1.51 8.56 -18.02
C ALA A 14 -0.08 8.26 -17.55
N LYS A 15 0.10 7.21 -16.74
CA LYS A 15 1.39 6.82 -16.19
C LYS A 15 1.43 5.34 -15.85
N THR A 16 2.60 4.72 -16.05
CA THR A 16 2.88 3.32 -15.71
C THR A 16 4.14 3.26 -14.85
N PHE A 17 4.09 2.43 -13.81
CA PHE A 17 5.18 2.23 -12.83
C PHE A 17 5.64 0.77 -12.94
N THR A 18 6.96 0.55 -13.03
CA THR A 18 7.56 -0.78 -13.24
C THR A 18 8.71 -1.07 -12.28
N GLU A 19 8.76 -0.38 -11.14
CA GLU A 19 9.86 -0.48 -10.18
C GLU A 19 9.73 -1.68 -9.24
N ASN A 20 8.54 -2.28 -9.12
CA ASN A 20 8.31 -3.49 -8.35
C ASN A 20 8.93 -4.70 -9.06
N MET A 21 9.62 -5.56 -8.30
CA MET A 21 10.30 -6.74 -8.84
C MET A 21 9.35 -7.94 -9.01
N ASP A 22 8.15 -7.83 -8.44
CA ASP A 22 7.12 -8.86 -8.47
C ASP A 22 5.72 -8.21 -8.50
N LYS A 23 4.68 -9.05 -8.66
CA LYS A 23 3.29 -8.64 -8.80
C LYS A 23 2.81 -7.79 -7.62
N ILE A 24 2.11 -6.70 -7.97
CA ILE A 24 1.33 -5.90 -7.03
C ILE A 24 0.07 -6.66 -6.64
N ASN A 25 -0.19 -6.78 -5.35
CA ASN A 25 -1.29 -7.57 -4.80
C ASN A 25 -2.46 -6.72 -4.36
N HIS A 26 -2.18 -5.55 -3.78
CA HIS A 26 -3.19 -4.64 -3.30
C HIS A 26 -2.76 -3.18 -3.46
N MET A 27 -3.75 -2.30 -3.48
CA MET A 27 -3.54 -0.86 -3.49
C MET A 27 -4.66 -0.14 -2.73
N ASP A 28 -4.33 1.01 -2.16
CA ASP A 28 -5.30 1.85 -1.44
C ASP A 28 -4.96 3.35 -1.60
N TYR A 29 -5.98 4.19 -1.57
CA TYR A 29 -5.83 5.65 -1.65
C TYR A 29 -6.11 6.29 -0.31
N THR A 30 -5.45 7.41 -0.03
CA THR A 30 -5.89 8.30 1.04
C THR A 30 -7.26 8.89 0.71
N ALA A 31 -8.02 9.30 1.74
CA ALA A 31 -9.37 9.85 1.55
C ALA A 31 -9.43 11.10 0.67
N ASP A 32 -8.33 11.86 0.58
CA ASP A 32 -8.20 13.03 -0.31
C ASP A 32 -7.71 12.67 -1.71
N GLY A 33 -7.41 11.40 -1.98
CA GLY A 33 -6.92 10.89 -3.26
C GLY A 33 -5.50 11.33 -3.63
N GLN A 34 -4.79 12.03 -2.75
CA GLN A 34 -3.47 12.60 -3.07
C GLN A 34 -2.34 11.58 -2.97
N THR A 35 -2.54 10.50 -2.22
CA THR A 35 -1.54 9.47 -1.99
C THR A 35 -2.10 8.09 -2.31
N LEU A 36 -1.33 7.31 -3.07
CA LEU A 36 -1.59 5.90 -3.33
C LEU A 36 -0.54 5.06 -2.60
N ILE A 37 -0.97 3.98 -1.95
CA ILE A 37 -0.08 2.95 -1.41
C ILE A 37 -0.32 1.64 -2.15
N THR A 38 0.75 0.90 -2.42
CA THR A 38 0.69 -0.44 -3.00
C THR A 38 1.52 -1.42 -2.19
N SER A 39 1.14 -2.70 -2.28
CA SER A 39 1.90 -3.84 -1.75
C SER A 39 2.21 -4.83 -2.86
N ALA A 40 3.34 -5.53 -2.76
CA ALA A 40 3.76 -6.52 -3.75
C ALA A 40 4.37 -7.78 -3.13
N HIS A 41 4.40 -8.87 -3.92
CA HIS A 41 4.95 -10.17 -3.53
C HIS A 41 6.46 -10.13 -3.18
N ASP A 42 7.20 -9.12 -3.64
CA ASP A 42 8.61 -8.89 -3.30
C ASP A 42 8.83 -8.26 -1.90
N ASP A 43 7.78 -8.24 -1.08
CA ASP A 43 7.68 -7.61 0.25
C ASP A 43 7.69 -6.08 0.25
N SER A 44 7.61 -5.44 -0.92
CA SER A 44 7.64 -3.99 -1.01
C SER A 44 6.29 -3.38 -0.72
N ILE A 45 6.33 -2.26 -0.01
CA ILE A 45 5.26 -1.31 0.20
C ILE A 45 5.71 -0.02 -0.47
N THR A 46 5.01 0.42 -1.50
CA THR A 46 5.39 1.64 -2.25
C THR A 46 4.31 2.70 -2.08
N VAL A 47 4.73 3.93 -1.82
CA VAL A 47 3.83 5.09 -1.73
C VAL A 47 4.10 6.01 -2.90
N TYR A 48 3.04 6.46 -3.56
CA TYR A 48 3.06 7.36 -4.70
C TYR A 48 2.33 8.64 -4.37
N ASP A 49 2.88 9.75 -4.85
CA ASP A 49 2.19 11.04 -4.91
C ASP A 49 1.36 11.05 -6.20
N CYS A 50 0.04 11.20 -6.07
CA CYS A 50 -0.88 11.17 -7.19
C CYS A 50 -0.97 12.51 -7.94
N ASN A 51 -0.56 13.61 -7.31
CA ASN A 51 -0.53 14.93 -7.94
C ASN A 51 0.63 15.04 -8.92
N THR A 52 1.83 14.59 -8.51
CA THR A 52 3.03 14.58 -9.36
C THR A 52 3.16 13.30 -10.18
N GLY A 53 2.42 12.25 -9.81
CA GLY A 53 2.54 10.92 -10.36
C GLY A 53 3.92 10.32 -10.12
N THR A 54 4.57 10.57 -8.98
CA THR A 54 5.92 10.04 -8.70
C THR A 54 5.92 9.10 -7.51
N LYS A 55 6.81 8.11 -7.54
CA LYS A 55 7.14 7.31 -6.35
C LYS A 55 7.71 8.23 -5.27
N SER A 56 7.01 8.32 -4.15
CA SER A 56 7.39 9.15 -2.99
C SER A 56 8.36 8.40 -2.08
N ARG A 57 8.03 7.14 -1.74
CA ARG A 57 8.88 6.31 -0.86
C ARG A 57 8.63 4.83 -1.05
N SER A 58 9.53 4.01 -0.49
CA SER A 58 9.36 2.57 -0.39
C SER A 58 9.74 2.08 1.00
N VAL A 59 8.94 1.16 1.53
CA VAL A 59 9.14 0.45 2.80
C VAL A 59 9.16 -1.04 2.47
N ASN A 60 9.95 -1.83 3.19
CA ASN A 60 10.01 -3.28 2.97
C ASN A 60 9.61 -4.06 4.21
N SER A 61 8.68 -5.00 4.06
CA SER A 61 8.25 -5.93 5.10
C SER A 61 9.00 -7.26 5.02
N LYS A 62 10.33 -7.25 4.82
CA LYS A 62 11.11 -8.48 4.51
C LYS A 62 10.88 -9.64 5.49
N LYS A 63 10.75 -9.32 6.78
CA LYS A 63 10.54 -10.31 7.84
C LYS A 63 9.16 -10.95 7.78
N TYR A 64 8.11 -10.20 7.48
CA TYR A 64 6.72 -10.64 7.67
C TYR A 64 5.96 -10.86 6.36
N GLY A 65 6.47 -10.33 5.25
CA GLY A 65 5.74 -10.22 3.99
C GLY A 65 4.64 -9.15 4.06
N VAL A 66 3.98 -8.92 2.94
CA VAL A 66 2.86 -7.99 2.79
C VAL A 66 1.90 -8.53 1.73
N ASP A 67 0.60 -8.37 1.96
CA ASP A 67 -0.44 -8.65 0.97
C ASP A 67 -1.50 -7.55 0.96
N LEU A 68 -2.65 -7.70 1.61
CA LEU A 68 -3.65 -6.64 1.69
C LEU A 68 -3.12 -5.46 2.50
N ILE A 69 -3.04 -4.28 1.89
CA ILE A 69 -2.57 -3.05 2.53
C ILE A 69 -3.61 -1.93 2.45
N HIS A 70 -3.81 -1.23 3.56
CA HIS A 70 -4.70 -0.09 3.67
C HIS A 70 -4.05 1.05 4.44
N PHE A 71 -4.39 2.28 4.10
CA PHE A 71 -4.12 3.39 4.99
C PHE A 71 -4.93 3.23 6.28
N ALA A 72 -4.32 3.58 7.41
CA ALA A 72 -5.02 3.62 8.69
C ALA A 72 -5.71 4.99 8.86
N HIS A 73 -5.04 5.91 9.56
CA HIS A 73 -5.47 7.29 9.71
C HIS A 73 -4.49 8.20 8.97
N ALA A 74 -4.97 8.87 7.92
CA ALA A 74 -4.18 9.70 7.00
C ALA A 74 -3.05 8.94 6.25
N SER A 75 -2.15 9.69 5.60
CA SER A 75 -1.08 9.18 4.73
C SER A 75 0.17 8.66 5.47
N LYS A 76 0.15 8.64 6.81
CA LYS A 76 1.37 8.40 7.63
C LYS A 76 1.54 6.96 8.09
N ASP A 77 0.43 6.22 8.20
CA ASP A 77 0.46 4.86 8.72
C ASP A 77 -0.41 3.95 7.86
N ALA A 78 -0.06 2.66 7.85
CA ALA A 78 -0.78 1.64 7.10
C ALA A 78 -0.99 0.38 7.94
N VAL A 79 -2.06 -0.34 7.64
CA VAL A 79 -2.31 -1.69 8.14
C VAL A 79 -2.11 -2.67 7.00
N HIS A 80 -1.43 -3.79 7.25
CA HIS A 80 -1.33 -4.85 6.25
C HIS A 80 -1.41 -6.26 6.83
N SER A 81 -1.79 -7.23 6.00
CA SER A 81 -1.68 -8.66 6.32
C SER A 81 -0.26 -9.19 6.10
N SER A 82 0.14 -10.14 6.93
CA SER A 82 1.42 -10.86 6.81
C SER A 82 1.26 -12.11 5.95
N THR A 83 2.33 -12.50 5.25
CA THR A 83 2.31 -13.67 4.35
C THR A 83 3.42 -14.69 4.61
N LYS A 84 4.43 -14.36 5.41
CA LYS A 84 5.60 -15.24 5.62
C LYS A 84 5.60 -15.98 6.94
N VAL A 85 5.52 -15.25 8.04
CA VAL A 85 5.76 -15.81 9.38
C VAL A 85 4.47 -16.29 10.02
N ASP A 86 3.41 -15.52 9.86
CA ASP A 86 2.11 -15.74 10.47
C ASP A 86 1.02 -15.06 9.66
N ASN A 87 -0.24 -15.27 10.05
CA ASN A 87 -1.41 -14.61 9.46
C ASN A 87 -1.81 -13.37 10.26
N THR A 88 -0.84 -12.68 10.87
CA THR A 88 -1.08 -11.53 11.75
C THR A 88 -1.30 -10.26 10.92
N ILE A 89 -2.26 -9.44 11.34
CA ILE A 89 -2.43 -8.08 10.80
C ILE A 89 -1.47 -7.13 11.53
N ARG A 90 -0.79 -6.26 10.79
CA ARG A 90 0.27 -5.40 11.33
C ARG A 90 -0.04 -3.94 11.05
N TYR A 91 0.12 -3.11 12.08
CA TYR A 91 0.01 -1.67 11.98
C TYR A 91 1.41 -1.05 11.92
N LEU A 92 1.69 -0.29 10.86
CA LEU A 92 3.01 0.20 10.47
C LEU A 92 2.99 1.72 10.36
N SER A 93 3.88 2.40 11.08
CA SER A 93 4.25 3.79 10.79
C SER A 93 5.05 3.79 9.51
N LEU A 94 4.51 4.41 8.46
CA LEU A 94 5.23 4.59 7.21
C LEU A 94 6.38 5.55 7.49
N HIS A 95 6.14 6.68 8.14
CA HIS A 95 7.17 7.70 8.43
C HIS A 95 8.39 7.13 9.15
N ASP A 96 8.18 6.42 10.26
CA ASP A 96 9.27 5.93 11.11
C ASP A 96 9.80 4.56 10.70
N ASN A 97 9.15 3.91 9.73
CA ASN A 97 9.42 2.53 9.32
C ASN A 97 9.42 1.56 10.52
N LYS A 98 8.41 1.70 11.38
CA LYS A 98 8.27 0.93 12.63
C LYS A 98 6.87 0.37 12.78
N TYR A 99 6.79 -0.89 13.21
CA TYR A 99 5.53 -1.50 13.59
C TYR A 99 5.03 -0.91 14.91
N ILE A 100 3.83 -0.34 14.88
CA ILE A 100 3.16 0.27 16.03
C ILE A 100 2.44 -0.81 16.83
N ARG A 101 1.72 -1.73 16.16
CA ARG A 101 0.98 -2.84 16.78
C ARG A 101 0.92 -4.08 15.90
N TYR A 102 0.60 -5.20 16.55
CA TYR A 102 0.34 -6.50 15.94
C TYR A 102 -1.04 -6.98 16.43
N PHE A 103 -1.89 -7.43 15.51
CA PHE A 103 -3.23 -7.95 15.80
C PHE A 103 -3.27 -9.44 15.49
N TRP A 104 -3.05 -10.26 16.52
CA TRP A 104 -3.04 -11.71 16.40
C TRP A 104 -4.46 -12.26 16.30
N ALA A 105 -4.68 -13.19 15.39
CA ALA A 105 -5.95 -13.92 15.29
C ALA A 105 -6.11 -14.97 16.41
N THR A 106 -5.00 -15.49 16.94
CA THR A 106 -4.98 -16.48 18.03
C THR A 106 -4.31 -15.89 19.29
N PRO A 107 -4.77 -16.26 20.50
CA PRO A 107 -4.10 -15.85 21.73
C PRO A 107 -2.66 -16.38 21.73
N LYS A 108 -1.69 -15.54 22.13
CA LYS A 108 -0.31 -15.99 22.34
C LYS A 108 -0.31 -17.15 23.33
N LYS A 109 0.09 -18.34 22.88
CA LYS A 109 0.50 -19.41 23.79
C LYS A 109 1.78 -18.92 24.49
N TRP A 110 1.66 -18.69 25.78
CA TRP A 110 2.76 -18.41 26.70
C TRP A 110 3.60 -19.67 26.90
#